data_AF-A0A7W8HVF2-F1
#
_entry.id   AF-A0A7W8HVF2-F1
#
_cell.length_a   1.000
_cell.length_b   1.000
_cell.length_c   1.000
_cell.angle_alpha   90.00
_cell.angle_beta   90.00
_cell.angle_gamma   90.00
#
_symmetry.space_group_name_H-M   'P 1'
#
loop_
_entity.id
_entity.type
_entity.pdbx_description
1 polymer ?
#
loop_
_entity_poly.entity_id
_entity_poly.type
_entity_poly.pdbx_seq_one_letter_code
_entity_poly.pdbx_strand_id
1 'polypeptide(L)'
;MTKDHEDDGGHEWPHPADKAYAVDQARRLHDRARKGGLKFEVYLPPSLALWLLDRIEQGHFLDPSEATFVLLGEAQDTELHVDLRNELLKCSMQSAINDPRPGISGEDMFERMREKSKSPLPEPAQWKKQSRR
;
A
#
# COMPACT_ATOMS: atom_id res chain seq x y z
N MET A 1 -42.42 -8.17 -19.94
CA MET A 1 -41.01 -8.43 -20.30
C MET A 1 -40.15 -7.35 -19.64
N THR A 2 -40.16 -7.31 -18.31
CA THR A 2 -39.27 -6.47 -17.52
C THR A 2 -38.05 -7.32 -17.25
N LYS A 3 -36.96 -6.99 -17.93
CA LYS A 3 -35.67 -7.62 -17.70
C LYS A 3 -35.13 -6.95 -16.45
N ASP A 4 -35.26 -7.63 -15.33
CA ASP A 4 -34.65 -7.22 -14.07
C ASP A 4 -33.14 -7.12 -14.34
N HIS A 5 -32.64 -5.88 -14.36
CA HIS A 5 -31.23 -5.63 -14.09
C HIS A 5 -31.03 -6.00 -12.63
N GLU A 6 -30.68 -7.26 -12.38
CA GLU A 6 -29.90 -7.61 -11.21
C GLU A 6 -28.61 -6.81 -11.32
N ASP A 7 -28.64 -5.67 -10.64
CA ASP A 7 -27.49 -4.89 -10.22
C ASP A 7 -26.61 -5.83 -9.39
N ASP A 8 -25.73 -6.57 -10.10
CA ASP A 8 -24.71 -7.43 -9.49
C ASP A 8 -23.88 -6.54 -8.59
N GLY A 9 -24.02 -6.79 -7.28
CA GLY A 9 -23.65 -5.89 -6.21
C GLY A 9 -22.30 -5.27 -6.46
N GLY A 10 -22.31 -3.94 -6.58
CA GLY A 10 -21.12 -3.13 -6.82
C GLY A 10 -19.94 -3.66 -6.02
N HIS A 11 -18.86 -3.99 -6.75
CA HIS A 11 -17.56 -4.38 -6.23
C HIS A 11 -17.05 -3.32 -5.23
N GLU A 12 -17.50 -3.38 -3.97
CA GLU A 12 -16.92 -2.61 -2.88
C GLU A 12 -15.56 -3.25 -2.60
N TRP A 13 -14.51 -2.63 -3.12
CA TRP A 13 -13.13 -3.03 -2.86
C TRP A 13 -12.59 -2.24 -1.67
N PRO A 14 -12.00 -2.89 -0.65
CA PRO A 14 -11.91 -4.34 -0.45
C PRO A 14 -13.26 -4.95 -0.05
N HIS A 15 -13.49 -6.21 -0.43
CA HIS A 15 -14.76 -6.89 -0.14
C HIS A 15 -15.04 -6.88 1.38
N PRO A 16 -16.27 -6.56 1.84
CA PRO A 16 -16.56 -6.42 3.27
C PRO A 16 -16.16 -7.64 4.13
N ALA A 17 -16.26 -8.85 3.57
CA ALA A 17 -15.83 -10.08 4.26
C ALA A 17 -14.30 -10.13 4.49
N ASP A 18 -13.50 -9.58 3.57
CA ASP A 18 -12.04 -9.51 3.72
C ASP A 18 -11.66 -8.57 4.87
N LYS A 19 -12.38 -7.46 4.98
CA LYS A 19 -12.23 -6.51 6.08
C LYS A 19 -12.61 -7.13 7.42
N ALA A 20 -13.74 -7.84 7.49
CA ALA A 20 -14.18 -8.51 8.71
C ALA A 20 -13.18 -9.57 9.16
N TYR A 21 -12.67 -10.38 8.22
CA TYR A 21 -11.63 -11.36 8.48
C TYR A 21 -10.34 -10.71 9.00
N ALA A 22 -9.88 -9.62 8.36
CA ALA A 22 -8.68 -8.90 8.78
C ALA A 22 -8.79 -8.36 10.21
N VAL A 23 -9.95 -7.79 10.58
CA VAL A 23 -10.23 -7.30 11.94
C VAL A 23 -10.20 -8.44 12.95
N ASP A 24 -10.84 -9.57 12.66
CA ASP A 24 -10.85 -10.72 13.56
C ASP A 24 -9.45 -11.34 13.73
N GLN A 25 -8.70 -11.47 12.64
CA GLN A 25 -7.31 -11.91 12.67
C GLN A 25 -6.45 -10.98 13.54
N ALA A 26 -6.58 -9.66 13.39
CA ALA A 26 -5.84 -8.69 14.20
C ALA A 26 -6.14 -8.85 15.70
N ARG A 27 -7.42 -9.03 16.07
CA ARG A 27 -7.83 -9.29 17.46
C ARG A 27 -7.18 -10.55 18.03
N ARG A 28 -7.18 -11.65 17.26
CA ARG A 28 -6.56 -12.93 17.68
C ARG A 28 -5.03 -12.84 17.82
N LEU A 29 -4.38 -11.96 17.08
CA LEU A 29 -2.92 -11.79 17.11
C LEU A 29 -2.45 -10.84 18.21
N HIS A 30 -3.33 -10.00 18.76
CA HIS A 30 -2.98 -8.87 19.62
C HIS A 30 -2.13 -9.28 20.85
N ASP A 31 -2.53 -10.29 21.62
CA ASP A 31 -1.78 -10.71 22.81
C ASP A 31 -0.42 -11.35 22.49
N ARG A 32 -0.32 -12.03 21.33
CA ARG A 32 0.96 -12.57 20.86
C ARG A 32 1.88 -11.46 20.38
N ALA A 33 1.34 -10.51 19.62
CA ALA A 33 2.07 -9.34 19.15
C ALA A 33 2.59 -8.48 20.30
N ARG A 34 1.81 -8.31 21.37
CA ARG A 34 2.26 -7.59 22.59
C ARG A 34 3.51 -8.21 23.22
N LYS A 35 3.68 -9.53 23.14
CA LYS A 35 4.80 -10.24 23.77
C LYS A 35 6.01 -10.40 22.86
N GLY A 36 5.79 -10.59 21.56
CA GLY A 36 6.84 -10.99 20.62
C GLY A 36 6.92 -10.19 19.33
N GLY A 37 6.12 -9.13 19.19
CA GLY A 37 5.99 -8.38 17.94
C GLY A 37 5.19 -9.12 16.87
N LEU A 38 5.05 -8.50 15.70
CA LEU A 38 4.35 -9.04 14.54
C LEU A 38 5.34 -9.18 13.38
N LYS A 39 5.47 -10.39 12.83
CA LYS A 39 6.17 -10.65 11.57
C LYS A 39 5.15 -10.81 10.46
N PHE A 40 5.37 -10.13 9.34
CA PHE A 40 4.57 -10.25 8.13
C PHE A 40 5.46 -10.08 6.90
N GLU A 41 4.90 -10.43 5.74
CA GLU A 41 5.51 -10.22 4.43
C GLU A 41 4.65 -9.26 3.63
N VAL A 42 5.27 -8.41 2.81
CA VAL A 42 4.58 -7.40 2.03
C VAL A 42 5.14 -7.36 0.62
N TYR A 43 4.25 -7.31 -0.35
CA TYR A 43 4.59 -6.97 -1.73
C TYR A 43 4.63 -5.45 -1.88
N LEU A 44 5.72 -4.92 -2.42
CA LEU A 44 5.83 -3.51 -2.77
C LEU A 44 5.60 -3.33 -4.28
N PRO A 45 4.68 -2.45 -4.68
CA PRO A 45 4.57 -2.02 -6.07
C PRO A 45 5.92 -1.49 -6.60
N PRO A 46 6.22 -1.62 -7.90
CA PRO A 46 7.54 -1.30 -8.46
C PRO A 46 8.07 0.09 -8.10
N SER A 47 7.20 1.12 -8.08
CA SER A 47 7.61 2.47 -7.72
C SER A 47 8.11 2.59 -6.28
N LEU A 48 7.44 1.92 -5.33
CA LEU A 48 7.86 1.90 -3.93
C LEU A 48 9.08 1.01 -3.72
N ALA A 49 9.16 -0.11 -4.43
CA ALA A 49 10.33 -0.99 -4.39
C ALA A 49 11.60 -0.26 -4.86
N LEU A 50 11.54 0.43 -6.00
CA LEU A 50 12.66 1.21 -6.53
C LEU A 50 13.06 2.34 -5.59
N TRP A 51 12.08 3.13 -5.12
CA TRP A 51 12.36 4.19 -4.16
C TRP A 51 13.07 3.66 -2.91
N LEU A 52 12.62 2.53 -2.37
CA LEU A 52 13.24 1.95 -1.17
C LEU A 52 14.66 1.46 -1.45
N LEU A 53 14.89 0.82 -2.60
CA LEU A 53 16.22 0.37 -3.00
C LEU A 53 17.19 1.55 -3.16
N ASP A 54 16.76 2.65 -3.78
CA ASP A 54 17.56 3.87 -3.92
C ASP A 54 18.01 4.42 -2.56
N ARG A 55 17.13 4.38 -1.54
CA ARG A 55 17.46 4.83 -0.18
C ARG A 55 18.50 3.94 0.48
N ILE A 56 18.45 2.63 0.22
CA ILE A 56 19.46 1.67 0.71
C ILE A 56 20.80 1.91 -0.02
N GLU A 57 20.79 2.11 -1.33
CA GLU A 57 21.99 2.41 -2.11
C GLU A 57 22.68 3.71 -1.65
N GLN A 58 21.90 4.70 -1.24
CA GLN A 58 22.38 5.97 -0.67
C GLN A 58 22.83 5.86 0.80
N GLY A 59 22.69 4.68 1.42
CA GLY A 59 23.09 4.43 2.80
C GLY A 59 22.15 5.01 3.86
N HIS A 60 20.91 5.35 3.51
CA HIS A 60 19.91 5.79 4.48
C HIS A 60 19.38 4.64 5.34
N PHE A 61 19.34 3.43 4.78
CA PHE A 61 18.93 2.20 5.46
C PHE A 61 19.86 1.06 5.08
N LEU A 62 20.05 0.11 5.98
CA LEU A 62 20.82 -1.11 5.79
C LEU A 62 20.03 -2.16 4.99
N ASP A 63 18.74 -2.31 5.29
CA ASP A 63 17.87 -3.28 4.62
C ASP A 63 16.38 -2.85 4.65
N PRO A 64 15.49 -3.53 3.89
CA PRO A 64 14.07 -3.22 3.90
C PRO A 64 13.37 -3.41 5.26
N SER A 65 13.88 -4.29 6.13
CA SER A 65 13.30 -4.49 7.47
C SER A 65 13.56 -3.29 8.37
N GLU A 66 14.77 -2.73 8.34
CA GLU A 66 15.11 -1.49 9.06
C GLU A 66 14.28 -0.33 8.54
N ALA A 67 14.22 -0.14 7.22
CA ALA A 67 13.43 0.93 6.63
C ALA A 67 11.96 0.83 7.03
N THR A 68 11.37 -0.37 7.00
CA THR A 68 9.97 -0.59 7.42
C THR A 68 9.77 -0.24 8.90
N PHE A 69 10.71 -0.62 9.77
CA PHE A 69 10.64 -0.28 11.19
C PHE A 69 10.67 1.23 11.43
N VAL A 70 11.59 1.94 10.78
CA VAL A 70 11.72 3.41 10.91
C VAL A 70 10.48 4.12 10.36
N LEU A 71 10.06 3.78 9.14
CA LEU A 71 8.93 4.44 8.47
C LEU A 71 7.59 4.18 9.18
N LEU A 72 7.39 3.01 9.80
CA LEU A 72 6.20 2.76 10.62
C LEU A 72 6.21 3.58 11.91
N GLY A 73 7.37 3.83 12.51
CA GLY A 73 7.52 4.74 13.64
C GLY A 73 7.16 6.18 13.25
N GLU A 74 7.69 6.66 12.13
CA GLU A 74 7.36 7.99 11.60
C GLU A 74 5.85 8.14 11.33
N ALA A 75 5.21 7.10 10.80
CA ALA A 75 3.77 7.08 10.58
C ALA A 75 3.00 7.18 11.92
N GLN A 76 3.41 6.41 12.93
CA GLN A 76 2.82 6.45 14.27
C GLN A 76 2.95 7.85 14.91
N ASP A 77 4.13 8.46 14.84
CA ASP A 77 4.36 9.81 15.37
C ASP A 77 3.48 10.84 14.65
N THR A 78 3.34 10.70 13.34
CA THR A 78 2.51 11.59 12.50
C THR A 78 1.02 11.46 12.80
N GLU A 79 0.52 10.32 13.30
CA GLU A 79 -0.89 10.16 13.68
C GLU A 79 -1.34 11.15 14.77
N LEU A 80 -0.43 11.55 15.65
CA LEU A 80 -0.68 12.53 16.71
C LEU A 80 -0.79 13.97 16.17
N HIS A 81 -0.25 14.23 14.98
CA HIS A 81 -0.15 15.55 14.35
C HIS A 81 -1.11 15.67 13.17
N VAL A 82 -2.41 15.80 13.47
CA VAL A 82 -3.49 15.89 12.47
C VAL A 82 -3.30 17.11 11.54
N ASP A 83 -2.79 18.21 12.07
CA ASP A 83 -2.43 19.41 11.32
C ASP A 83 -1.35 19.12 10.26
N LEU A 84 -0.28 18.42 10.64
CA LEU A 84 0.77 18.02 9.72
C LEU A 84 0.24 17.07 8.63
N ARG A 85 -0.60 16.11 9.00
CA ARG A 85 -1.25 15.20 8.02
C ARG A 85 -2.09 15.96 7.01
N ASN A 86 -2.85 16.95 7.48
CA ASN A 86 -3.69 17.78 6.62
C ASN A 86 -2.86 18.64 5.67
N GLU A 87 -1.77 19.23 6.15
CA GLU A 87 -0.87 20.01 5.29
C GLU A 87 -0.15 19.12 4.27
N LEU A 88 0.31 17.92 4.64
CA LEU A 88 0.86 16.96 3.67
C LEU A 88 -0.16 16.57 2.61
N LEU A 89 -1.40 16.29 3.00
CA LEU A 89 -2.49 15.97 2.07
C LEU A 89 -2.76 17.13 1.10
N LYS A 90 -2.82 18.36 1.62
CA LYS A 90 -3.01 19.57 0.83
C LYS A 90 -1.88 19.79 -0.17
N CYS A 91 -0.62 19.63 0.25
CA CYS A 91 0.54 19.70 -0.64
C CYS A 91 0.50 18.62 -1.73
N SER A 92 0.09 17.40 -1.38
CA SER A 92 -0.08 16.30 -2.35
C SER A 92 -1.16 16.62 -3.38
N MET A 93 -2.31 17.15 -2.96
CA MET A 93 -3.38 17.57 -3.86
C MET A 93 -2.92 18.70 -4.77
N GLN A 94 -2.24 19.70 -4.24
CA GLN A 94 -1.73 20.81 -5.03
C GLN A 94 -0.71 20.35 -6.07
N SER A 95 0.16 19.41 -5.71
CA SER A 95 1.13 18.81 -6.64
C SER A 95 0.43 18.04 -7.76
N ALA A 96 -0.64 17.30 -7.45
CA ALA A 96 -1.44 16.61 -8.44
C ALA A 96 -2.20 17.57 -9.38
N ILE A 97 -2.76 18.67 -8.85
CA ILE A 97 -3.42 19.72 -9.64
C ILE A 97 -2.42 20.39 -10.59
N ASN A 98 -1.19 20.59 -10.13
CA ASN A 98 -0.12 21.21 -10.90
C ASN A 98 0.63 20.22 -11.80
N ASP A 99 0.23 18.94 -11.88
CA ASP A 99 0.88 17.97 -12.77
C ASP A 99 0.65 18.39 -14.24
N PRO A 100 1.71 18.62 -15.03
CA PRO A 100 1.58 19.06 -16.42
C PRO A 100 1.05 17.97 -17.37
N ARG A 101 0.92 16.72 -16.92
CA ARG A 101 0.41 15.63 -17.74
C ARG A 101 -1.09 15.82 -18.01
N PRO A 102 -1.57 15.46 -19.21
CA PRO A 102 -2.99 15.52 -19.50
C PRO A 102 -3.77 14.57 -18.58
N GLY A 103 -4.91 15.05 -18.09
CA GLY A 103 -5.84 14.22 -17.33
C GLY A 103 -6.32 13.02 -18.16
N ILE A 104 -6.66 11.93 -17.48
CA ILE A 104 -7.32 10.76 -18.08
C ILE A 104 -8.78 10.75 -17.64
N SER A 105 -9.70 10.32 -18.52
CA SER A 105 -11.07 10.11 -18.09
C SER A 105 -11.15 8.93 -17.11
N GLY A 106 -12.17 8.91 -16.25
CA GLY A 106 -12.40 7.79 -15.33
C GLY A 106 -12.60 6.47 -16.07
N GLU A 107 -13.33 6.51 -17.20
CA GLU A 107 -13.59 5.33 -18.04
C GLU A 107 -12.29 4.76 -18.63
N ASP A 108 -11.44 5.62 -19.20
CA ASP A 108 -10.12 5.23 -19.74
C ASP A 108 -9.21 4.67 -18.64
N MET A 109 -9.27 5.24 -17.43
CA MET A 109 -8.53 4.75 -16.28
C MET A 109 -8.96 3.33 -15.89
N PHE A 110 -10.27 3.09 -15.79
CA PHE A 110 -10.82 1.79 -15.44
C PHE A 110 -10.51 0.73 -16.52
N GLU A 111 -10.58 1.11 -17.80
CA GLU A 111 -10.20 0.24 -18.89
C GLU A 111 -8.72 -0.15 -18.81
N ARG A 112 -7.81 0.83 -18.63
CA ARG A 112 -6.38 0.58 -18.43
C ARG A 112 -6.10 -0.31 -17.22
N MET A 113 -6.82 -0.14 -16.11
CA MET A 113 -6.70 -1.02 -14.94
C MET A 113 -7.12 -2.45 -15.25
N ARG A 114 -8.25 -2.64 -15.96
CA ARG A 114 -8.71 -3.95 -16.41
C ARG A 114 -7.75 -4.62 -17.38
N GLU A 115 -7.14 -3.86 -18.28
CA GLU A 115 -6.12 -4.41 -19.18
C GLU A 115 -4.88 -4.86 -18.40
N LYS A 116 -4.38 -4.03 -17.48
CA LYS A 116 -3.25 -4.38 -16.63
C LYS A 116 -3.51 -5.59 -15.74
N SER A 117 -4.75 -5.79 -15.28
CA SER A 117 -5.11 -6.96 -14.48
C SER A 117 -5.18 -8.27 -15.27
N LYS A 118 -5.27 -8.22 -16.62
CA LYS A 118 -5.30 -9.43 -17.47
C LYS A 118 -3.93 -10.06 -17.64
N SER A 119 -2.85 -9.29 -17.51
CA SER A 119 -1.49 -9.80 -17.65
C SER A 119 -0.92 -10.20 -16.28
N PRO A 120 -0.30 -11.38 -16.15
CA PRO A 120 0.38 -11.74 -14.91
C PRO A 120 1.52 -10.77 -14.64
N LEU A 121 1.64 -10.34 -13.38
CA LEU A 121 2.77 -9.53 -12.96
C LEU A 121 4.08 -10.32 -13.12
N PRO A 122 5.18 -9.68 -13.54
CA PRO A 122 6.50 -10.30 -13.49
C PRO A 122 6.84 -10.77 -12.07
N GLU A 123 7.74 -11.74 -11.97
CA GLU A 123 8.20 -12.25 -10.68
C GLU A 123 8.82 -11.09 -9.85
N PRO A 124 8.36 -10.89 -8.60
CA PRO A 124 8.88 -9.83 -7.76
C PRO A 124 10.32 -10.11 -7.32
N ALA A 125 11.14 -9.05 -7.25
CA ALA A 125 12.46 -9.15 -6.66
C ALA A 125 12.37 -9.51 -5.17
N GLN A 126 13.26 -10.38 -4.70
CA GLN A 126 13.31 -10.85 -3.32
C GLN A 126 14.59 -10.38 -2.62
N TRP A 127 14.44 -9.73 -1.47
CA TRP A 127 15.58 -9.35 -0.64
C TRP A 127 16.13 -10.57 0.12
N LYS A 128 17.41 -10.89 -0.09
CA LYS A 128 18.09 -12.00 0.59
C LYS A 128 18.91 -11.47 1.76
N LYS A 129 18.60 -11.90 2.98
CA LYS A 129 19.43 -11.58 4.15
C LYS A 129 20.75 -12.34 4.07
N GLN A 130 21.87 -11.63 4.23
CA GLN A 130 23.16 -12.28 4.40
C GLN A 130 23.16 -13.00 5.75
N SER A 131 23.41 -14.31 5.76
CA SER A 131 23.69 -15.01 7.01
C SER A 131 25.05 -14.54 7.51
N ARG A 132 25.06 -13.84 8.65
CA ARG A 132 26.30 -13.65 9.39
C ARG A 132 26.68 -15.03 9.94
N ARG A 133 27.78 -15.59 9.44
CA ARG A 133 28.42 -16.78 10.01
C ARG A 133 29.17 -16.40 11.28
#